data_AF-A0A7X6SUJ0-F1
#
_entry.id   AF-A0A7X6SUJ0-F1
#
_cell.length_a   1.000
_cell.length_b   1.000
_cell.length_c   1.000
_cell.angle_alpha   90.00
_cell.angle_beta   90.00
_cell.angle_gamma   90.00
#
_symmetry.space_group_name_H-M   'P 1'
#
loop_
_entity.id
_entity.type
_entity.pdbx_description
1 polymer ?
#
loop_
_entity_poly.entity_id
_entity_poly.type
_entity_poly.pdbx_seq_one_letter_code
_entity_poly.pdbx_strand_id
1 'polypeptide(L)'
;MNKKKYITLVYIAINILIIAVIGLLDPHLKDIGWAFYQLKPVWIGMAALCMILFWIMDTLIIKYLLASIHGSISFKKSIVVALIGQYYNAVTPFASGGQPMQIYYMSRFGIPAGYSTSVLIIKFLMYQIVLSILCIPALLFKSRFILSYSWVVFTISLIGFIINAG
;
A
#
# COMPACT_ATOMS: atom_id res chain seq x y z
N MET A 1 -3.22 -36.26 -5.27
CA MET A 1 -3.76 -34.90 -5.04
C MET A 1 -3.91 -34.55 -3.55
N ASN A 2 -4.26 -35.49 -2.65
CA ASN A 2 -4.51 -35.20 -1.22
C ASN A 2 -3.27 -34.87 -0.37
N LYS A 3 -2.09 -35.48 -0.60
CA LYS A 3 -0.88 -35.23 0.21
C LYS A 3 -0.41 -33.77 0.20
N LYS A 4 -0.48 -33.07 -0.95
CA LYS A 4 -0.14 -31.64 -1.05
C LYS A 4 -1.09 -30.77 -0.21
N LYS A 5 -2.38 -31.13 -0.16
CA LYS A 5 -3.40 -30.41 0.62
C LYS A 5 -3.15 -30.52 2.13
N TYR A 6 -2.78 -31.70 2.63
CA TYR A 6 -2.41 -31.90 4.04
C TYR A 6 -1.12 -31.16 4.42
N ILE A 7 -0.11 -31.14 3.54
CA ILE A 7 1.12 -30.38 3.76
C ILE A 7 0.84 -28.87 3.83
N THR A 8 0.01 -28.34 2.92
CA THR A 8 -0.42 -26.92 2.98
C THR A 8 -1.19 -26.59 4.26
N LEU A 9 -2.06 -27.49 4.71
CA LEU A 9 -2.85 -27.30 5.94
C LEU A 9 -1.95 -27.29 7.19
N VAL A 10 -0.98 -28.20 7.26
CA VAL A 10 0.03 -28.25 8.33
C VAL A 10 0.90 -26.99 8.30
N TYR A 11 1.30 -26.51 7.13
CA TYR A 11 2.08 -25.26 7.00
C TYR A 11 1.31 -24.02 7.48
N ILE A 12 0.03 -23.91 7.14
CA ILE A 12 -0.85 -22.83 7.63
C ILE A 12 -1.00 -22.93 9.15
N ALA A 13 -1.26 -24.14 9.67
CA ALA A 13 -1.40 -24.37 11.12
C ALA A 13 -0.12 -24.01 11.88
N ILE A 14 1.05 -24.37 11.36
CA ILE A 14 2.36 -24.02 11.94
C ILE A 14 2.57 -22.49 11.92
N ASN A 15 2.25 -21.79 10.82
CA ASN A 15 2.35 -20.33 10.79
C ASN A 15 1.44 -19.67 11.82
N ILE A 16 0.19 -20.10 11.92
CA ILE A 16 -0.75 -19.60 12.93
C ILE A 16 -0.23 -19.86 14.33
N LEU A 17 0.32 -21.06 14.59
CA LEU A 17 0.91 -21.42 15.88
C LEU A 17 2.13 -20.56 16.20
N ILE A 18 3.04 -20.33 15.25
CA ILE A 18 4.21 -19.47 15.42
C ILE A 18 3.78 -18.04 15.72
N ILE A 19 2.83 -17.49 14.96
CA ILE A 19 2.29 -16.13 15.20
C ILE A 19 1.64 -16.06 16.60
N ALA A 20 0.88 -17.07 16.99
CA ALA A 20 0.23 -17.12 18.30
C ALA A 20 1.24 -17.26 19.44
N VAL A 21 2.29 -18.07 19.29
CA VAL A 21 3.35 -18.23 20.29
C VAL A 21 4.18 -16.95 20.41
N ILE A 22 4.56 -16.32 19.30
CA ILE A 22 5.23 -15.01 19.30
C ILE A 22 4.34 -13.99 20.02
N GLY A 23 3.05 -13.93 19.69
CA GLY A 23 2.12 -13.02 20.35
C GLY A 23 1.97 -13.29 21.85
N LEU A 24 1.75 -14.54 22.26
CA LEU A 24 1.54 -14.87 23.68
C LEU A 24 2.80 -14.69 24.53
N LEU A 25 3.99 -14.84 23.94
CA LEU A 25 5.28 -14.63 24.61
C LEU A 25 5.76 -13.19 24.58
N ASP A 26 5.18 -12.33 23.72
CA ASP A 26 5.56 -10.92 23.64
C ASP A 26 5.09 -10.16 24.90
N PRO A 27 6.00 -9.68 25.77
CA PRO A 27 5.63 -8.92 26.96
C PRO A 27 4.83 -7.67 26.63
N HIS A 28 5.00 -7.11 25.42
CA HIS A 28 4.30 -5.92 24.95
C HIS A 28 2.81 -6.16 24.68
N LEU A 29 2.37 -7.41 24.55
CA LEU A 29 0.95 -7.73 24.36
C LEU A 29 0.11 -7.46 25.61
N LYS A 30 0.71 -7.50 26.81
CA LYS A 30 0.07 -7.03 28.05
C LYS A 30 -0.06 -5.51 28.12
N ASP A 31 0.81 -4.79 27.43
CA ASP A 31 0.82 -3.32 27.41
C ASP A 31 -0.17 -2.72 26.39
N ILE A 32 -0.75 -3.53 25.50
CA ILE A 32 -1.76 -3.06 24.52
C ILE A 32 -2.93 -2.36 25.22
N GLY A 33 -3.41 -2.94 26.33
CA GLY A 33 -4.49 -2.33 27.10
C GLY A 33 -4.14 -0.94 27.63
N TRP A 34 -2.90 -0.76 28.07
CA TRP A 34 -2.41 0.53 28.56
C TRP A 34 -2.14 1.52 27.41
N ALA A 35 -1.69 1.03 26.25
CA ALA A 35 -1.54 1.85 25.04
C ALA A 35 -2.87 2.48 24.62
N PHE A 36 -4.01 1.79 24.79
CA PHE A 36 -5.33 2.38 24.55
C PHE A 36 -5.67 3.53 25.49
N TYR A 37 -5.22 3.49 26.75
CA TYR A 37 -5.41 4.61 27.70
C TYR A 37 -4.52 5.81 27.39
N GLN A 38 -3.38 5.60 26.74
CA GLN A 38 -2.49 6.68 26.31
C GLN A 38 -2.88 7.32 24.98
N LEU A 39 -3.77 6.70 24.21
CA LEU A 39 -4.22 7.23 22.93
C LEU A 39 -4.97 8.55 23.11
N LYS A 40 -4.36 9.64 22.66
CA LYS A 40 -5.05 10.93 22.60
C LYS A 40 -6.00 10.92 21.39
N PRO A 41 -7.31 11.18 21.58
CA PRO A 41 -8.29 11.13 20.49
C PRO A 41 -8.00 12.14 19.37
N VAL A 42 -7.30 13.24 19.70
CA VAL A 42 -6.86 14.24 18.71
C VAL A 42 -5.97 13.61 17.62
N TRP A 43 -5.00 12.76 17.99
CA TRP A 43 -4.13 12.11 17.02
C TRP A 43 -4.88 11.10 16.14
N ILE A 44 -5.88 10.41 16.71
CA ILE A 44 -6.76 9.51 15.95
C ILE A 44 -7.57 10.32 14.93
N GLY A 45 -8.13 11.47 15.34
CA GLY A 45 -8.84 12.38 14.45
C GLY A 45 -7.96 12.91 13.32
N MET A 46 -6.71 13.30 13.62
CA MET A 46 -5.75 13.73 12.60
C MET A 46 -5.39 12.61 11.63
N ALA A 47 -5.17 11.38 12.12
CA ALA A 47 -4.90 10.23 11.27
C ALA A 47 -6.09 9.92 10.34
N ALA A 48 -7.32 9.97 10.85
CA ALA A 48 -8.53 9.81 10.06
C ALA A 48 -8.65 10.89 8.98
N LEU A 49 -8.34 12.15 9.30
CA LEU A 49 -8.33 13.24 8.35
C LEU A 49 -7.28 13.02 7.23
N CYS A 50 -6.07 12.60 7.59
CA CYS A 50 -5.03 12.26 6.61
C CYS A 50 -5.48 11.14 5.66
N MET A 51 -6.19 10.12 6.17
CA MET A 51 -6.75 9.05 5.34
C MET A 51 -7.81 9.56 4.37
N ILE A 52 -8.69 10.46 4.80
CA ILE A 52 -9.71 11.07 3.92
C ILE A 52 -9.01 11.89 2.82
N LEU A 53 -8.02 12.70 3.18
CA LEU A 53 -7.24 13.47 2.22
C LEU A 53 -6.52 12.56 1.21
N PHE A 54 -5.95 11.45 1.68
CA PHE A 54 -5.34 10.44 0.82
C PHE A 54 -6.33 9.89 -0.21
N TRP A 55 -7.55 9.49 0.19
CA TRP A 55 -8.58 9.01 -0.74
C TRP A 55 -9.03 10.07 -1.75
N ILE A 56 -9.13 11.33 -1.31
CA ILE A 56 -9.48 12.45 -2.21
C ILE A 56 -8.37 12.67 -3.24
N MET A 57 -7.10 12.70 -2.82
CA MET A 57 -5.98 12.85 -3.74
C MET A 57 -5.92 11.68 -4.74
N ASP A 58 -6.13 10.46 -4.26
CA ASP A 58 -6.16 9.27 -5.11
C ASP A 58 -7.26 9.35 -6.18
N THR A 59 -8.43 9.85 -5.77
CA THR A 59 -9.57 10.12 -6.65
C THR A 59 -9.25 11.17 -7.71
N LEU A 60 -8.62 12.27 -7.30
CA LEU A 60 -8.27 13.38 -8.19
C LEU A 60 -7.24 12.94 -9.23
N ILE A 61 -6.24 12.15 -8.85
CA ILE A 61 -5.25 11.58 -9.76
C ILE A 61 -5.93 10.72 -10.83
N ILE A 62 -6.79 9.79 -10.43
CA ILE A 62 -7.52 8.93 -11.38
C ILE A 62 -8.39 9.78 -12.31
N LYS A 63 -9.14 10.74 -11.77
CA LYS A 63 -10.01 11.62 -12.56
C LYS A 63 -9.20 12.44 -13.57
N TYR A 64 -8.09 13.03 -13.16
CA TYR A 64 -7.24 13.85 -14.00
C TYR A 64 -6.62 13.05 -15.15
N LEU A 65 -5.98 11.92 -14.83
CA LEU A 65 -5.35 11.06 -15.83
C LEU A 65 -6.36 10.57 -16.88
N LEU A 66 -7.56 10.20 -16.43
CA LEU A 66 -8.59 9.68 -17.32
C LEU A 66 -9.23 10.78 -18.18
N ALA A 67 -9.36 11.99 -17.64
CA ALA A 67 -9.76 13.17 -18.40
C ALA A 67 -8.74 13.54 -19.49
N SER A 68 -7.45 13.29 -19.26
CA SER A 68 -6.38 13.55 -20.23
C SER A 68 -6.35 12.56 -21.40
N ILE A 69 -6.73 11.29 -21.20
CA ILE A 69 -6.52 10.24 -22.23
C ILE A 69 -7.79 9.69 -22.87
N HIS A 70 -8.95 9.79 -22.23
CA HIS A 70 -10.20 9.21 -22.74
C HIS A 70 -11.38 10.19 -22.68
N GLY A 71 -11.54 10.88 -21.56
CA GLY A 71 -12.64 11.83 -21.37
C GLY A 71 -12.97 12.05 -19.90
N SER A 72 -13.63 13.17 -19.61
CA SER A 72 -13.94 13.55 -18.23
C SER A 72 -14.93 12.57 -17.58
N ILE A 73 -14.61 12.13 -16.36
CA ILE A 73 -15.52 11.33 -15.54
C ILE A 73 -15.99 12.10 -14.32
N SER A 74 -17.24 11.86 -13.93
CA SER A 74 -17.83 12.40 -12.71
C SER A 74 -17.00 12.02 -11.49
N PHE A 75 -16.77 12.96 -10.58
CA PHE A 75 -16.03 12.72 -9.33
C PHE A 75 -16.57 11.53 -8.53
N LYS A 76 -17.90 11.34 -8.51
CA LYS A 76 -18.57 10.20 -7.86
C LYS A 76 -18.12 8.84 -8.39
N LYS A 77 -17.92 8.70 -9.70
CA LYS A 77 -17.40 7.45 -10.28
C LYS A 77 -15.92 7.27 -9.94
N SER A 78 -15.13 8.34 -10.02
CA SER A 78 -13.69 8.29 -9.70
C SER A 78 -13.42 7.89 -8.24
N ILE A 79 -14.20 8.41 -7.27
CA ILE A 79 -14.02 8.07 -5.86
C ILE A 79 -14.37 6.61 -5.58
N VAL A 80 -15.40 6.08 -6.25
CA VAL A 80 -15.75 4.65 -6.16
C VAL A 80 -14.60 3.79 -6.66
N VAL A 81 -13.97 4.14 -7.80
CA VAL A 81 -12.80 3.40 -8.30
C VAL A 81 -11.62 3.49 -7.33
N ALA A 82 -11.32 4.69 -6.79
CA ALA A 82 -10.24 4.87 -5.83
C ALA A 82 -10.43 3.98 -4.58
N LEU A 83 -11.61 4.06 -3.94
CA LEU A 83 -11.93 3.31 -2.73
C LEU A 83 -11.93 1.80 -2.96
N ILE A 84 -12.46 1.32 -4.09
CA ILE A 84 -12.43 -0.10 -4.44
C ILE A 84 -10.99 -0.58 -4.58
N GLY A 85 -10.13 0.20 -5.24
CA GLY A 85 -8.71 -0.13 -5.32
C GLY A 85 -8.06 -0.27 -3.95
N GLN A 86 -8.31 0.69 -3.04
CA GLN A 86 -7.77 0.64 -1.68
C GLN A 86 -8.32 -0.54 -0.87
N TYR A 87 -9.61 -0.83 -1.00
CA TYR A 87 -10.23 -1.98 -0.34
C TYR A 87 -9.60 -3.30 -0.78
N TYR A 88 -9.47 -3.53 -2.09
CA TYR A 88 -8.85 -4.76 -2.59
C TYR A 88 -7.34 -4.80 -2.33
N ASN A 89 -6.65 -3.67 -2.30
CA ASN A 89 -5.26 -3.62 -1.84
C ASN A 89 -5.12 -4.10 -0.39
N ALA A 90 -6.05 -3.73 0.49
CA ALA A 90 -6.01 -4.12 1.89
C ALA A 90 -6.37 -5.59 2.13
N VAL A 91 -7.25 -6.17 1.30
CA VAL A 91 -7.74 -7.55 1.45
C VAL A 91 -6.88 -8.57 0.71
N THR A 92 -6.14 -8.15 -0.32
CA THR A 92 -5.32 -9.08 -1.14
C THR A 92 -3.84 -9.08 -0.74
N PRO A 93 -3.16 -10.23 -0.82
CA PRO A 93 -1.73 -10.30 -0.54
C PRO A 93 -0.96 -9.42 -1.53
N PHE A 94 0.07 -8.75 -1.01
CA PHE A 94 0.95 -7.83 -1.74
C PHE A 94 0.22 -6.66 -2.44
N ALA A 95 -1.00 -6.32 -2.02
CA ALA A 95 -1.84 -5.31 -2.67
C ALA A 95 -2.05 -5.57 -4.18
N SER A 96 -2.04 -6.83 -4.60
CA SER A 96 -2.11 -7.22 -6.01
C SER A 96 -3.51 -7.06 -6.63
N GLY A 97 -4.57 -7.02 -5.81
CA GLY A 97 -5.95 -7.00 -6.25
C GLY A 97 -6.53 -5.63 -6.57
N GLY A 98 -5.93 -4.52 -6.15
CA GLY A 98 -6.51 -3.20 -6.36
C GLY A 98 -6.55 -2.78 -7.83
N GLN A 99 -5.44 -2.93 -8.55
CA GLN A 99 -5.36 -2.50 -9.95
C GLN A 99 -6.32 -3.29 -10.87
N PRO A 100 -6.41 -4.64 -10.81
CA PRO A 100 -7.39 -5.41 -11.57
C PRO A 100 -8.83 -4.99 -11.29
N MET A 101 -9.18 -4.76 -10.02
CA MET A 101 -10.53 -4.36 -9.65
C MET A 101 -10.85 -2.92 -10.08
N GLN A 102 -9.87 -2.02 -10.07
CA GLN A 102 -10.03 -0.68 -10.64
C GLN A 102 -10.32 -0.73 -12.13
N ILE A 103 -9.59 -1.54 -12.89
CA ILE A 103 -9.84 -1.73 -14.34
C ILE A 103 -11.25 -2.31 -14.57
N TYR A 104 -11.63 -3.32 -13.80
CA TYR A 104 -12.95 -3.95 -13.90
C TYR A 104 -14.10 -2.95 -13.69
N TYR A 105 -14.01 -2.13 -12.64
CA TYR A 105 -15.03 -1.12 -12.35
C TYR A 105 -15.03 0.03 -13.35
N MET A 106 -13.85 0.44 -13.84
CA MET A 106 -13.74 1.42 -14.93
C MET A 106 -14.43 0.92 -16.20
N SER A 107 -14.27 -0.36 -16.55
CA SER A 107 -14.99 -0.98 -17.68
C SER A 107 -16.51 -1.00 -17.49
N ARG A 108 -17.00 -1.26 -16.27
CA ARG A 108 -18.44 -1.12 -15.97
C ARG A 108 -18.96 0.32 -16.12
N PHE A 109 -18.10 1.32 -16.04
CA PHE A 109 -18.45 2.71 -16.29
C PHE A 109 -18.34 3.13 -17.76
N GLY A 110 -18.06 2.19 -18.67
CA GLY A 110 -17.95 2.41 -20.11
C GLY A 110 -16.55 2.77 -20.60
N ILE A 111 -15.55 2.71 -19.73
CA ILE A 111 -14.16 3.04 -20.09
C ILE A 111 -13.49 1.79 -20.67
N PRO A 112 -12.95 1.82 -21.89
CA PRO A 112 -12.26 0.67 -22.45
C PRO A 112 -11.09 0.24 -21.55
N ALA A 113 -10.88 -1.07 -21.44
CA ALA A 113 -9.85 -1.64 -20.57
C ALA A 113 -8.46 -1.07 -20.87
N GLY A 114 -8.13 -0.81 -22.14
CA GLY A 114 -6.84 -0.23 -22.55
C GLY A 114 -6.57 1.16 -22.00
N TYR A 115 -7.59 2.03 -21.89
CA TYR A 115 -7.44 3.34 -21.24
C TYR A 115 -7.32 3.17 -19.72
N SER A 116 -8.12 2.27 -19.15
CA SER A 116 -8.11 2.00 -17.71
C SER A 116 -6.73 1.49 -17.23
N THR A 117 -6.16 0.51 -17.94
CA THR A 117 -4.81 -0.01 -17.67
C THR A 117 -3.75 1.06 -17.84
N SER A 118 -3.85 1.88 -18.90
CA SER A 118 -2.91 2.97 -19.14
C SER A 118 -2.90 3.99 -18.02
N VAL A 119 -4.07 4.41 -17.51
CA VAL A 119 -4.17 5.32 -16.36
C VAL A 119 -3.47 4.74 -15.14
N LEU A 120 -3.69 3.46 -14.82
CA LEU A 120 -3.10 2.85 -13.64
C LEU A 120 -1.58 2.68 -13.77
N ILE A 121 -1.08 2.34 -14.97
CA ILE A 121 0.35 2.24 -15.25
C ILE A 121 1.01 3.63 -15.11
N ILE A 122 0.43 4.66 -15.71
CA ILE A 122 0.95 6.04 -15.61
C ILE A 122 0.97 6.48 -14.14
N LYS A 123 -0.11 6.23 -13.40
CA LYS A 123 -0.20 6.52 -11.97
C LYS A 123 0.90 5.81 -11.17
N PHE A 124 1.15 4.54 -11.45
CA PHE A 124 2.19 3.74 -10.80
C PHE A 124 3.59 4.29 -11.09
N LEU A 125 3.90 4.60 -12.35
CA LEU A 125 5.18 5.19 -12.74
C LEU A 125 5.40 6.58 -12.11
N MET A 126 4.37 7.42 -12.09
CA MET A 126 4.43 8.72 -11.41
C MET A 126 4.70 8.56 -9.92
N TYR A 127 4.04 7.61 -9.26
CA TYR A 127 4.29 7.31 -7.86
C TYR A 127 5.74 6.88 -7.63
N GLN A 128 6.27 6.00 -8.48
CA GLN A 128 7.64 5.50 -8.39
C GLN A 128 8.68 6.62 -8.57
N ILE A 129 8.46 7.52 -9.54
CA ILE A 129 9.35 8.67 -9.80
C ILE A 129 9.34 9.62 -8.60
N VAL A 130 8.16 10.00 -8.11
CA VAL A 130 8.03 10.90 -6.95
C VAL A 130 8.68 10.27 -5.72
N LEU A 131 8.42 9.00 -5.45
CA LEU A 131 9.03 8.27 -4.35
C LEU A 131 10.56 8.23 -4.46
N SER A 132 11.08 7.93 -5.65
CA SER A 132 12.53 7.92 -5.92
C SER A 132 13.15 9.30 -5.68
N ILE A 133 12.52 10.37 -6.17
CA ILE A 133 13.01 11.74 -5.93
C ILE A 133 13.02 12.08 -4.44
N LEU A 134 12.00 11.67 -3.68
CA LEU A 134 11.93 11.89 -2.23
C LEU A 134 12.96 11.06 -1.45
N CYS A 135 13.32 9.86 -1.94
CA CYS A 135 14.33 9.01 -1.32
C CYS A 135 15.77 9.55 -1.47
N ILE A 136 16.09 10.27 -2.54
CA ILE A 136 17.43 10.84 -2.77
C ILE A 136 17.91 11.72 -1.59
N PRO A 137 17.20 12.79 -1.18
CA PRO A 137 17.63 13.62 -0.06
C PRO A 137 17.62 12.85 1.26
N ALA A 138 16.68 11.91 1.45
CA ALA A 138 16.65 11.06 2.64
C ALA A 138 17.94 10.24 2.76
N LEU A 139 18.39 9.60 1.67
CA LEU A 139 19.65 8.85 1.66
C LEU A 139 20.87 9.76 1.81
N LEU A 140 20.91 10.92 1.15
CA LEU A 140 22.05 11.84 1.25
C LEU A 140 22.22 12.39 2.67
N PHE A 141 21.15 12.95 3.25
CA PHE A 141 21.23 13.62 4.56
C PHE A 141 21.23 12.66 5.74
N LYS A 142 20.61 11.47 5.62
CA LYS A 142 20.58 10.47 6.70
C LYS A 142 21.51 9.28 6.48
N SER A 143 22.33 9.28 5.42
CA SER A 143 23.35 8.24 5.18
C SER A 143 24.19 7.91 6.42
N ARG A 144 24.72 8.93 7.09
CA ARG A 144 25.53 8.77 8.31
C ARG A 144 24.76 8.14 9.48
N PHE A 145 23.48 8.48 9.62
CA PHE A 145 22.59 7.93 10.64
C PHE A 145 22.24 6.45 10.36
N ILE A 146 22.09 6.08 9.09
CA ILE A 146 21.81 4.70 8.70
C ILE A 146 23.07 3.83 8.87
N LEU A 147 24.23 4.35 8.49
CA LEU A 147 25.52 3.68 8.63
C LEU A 147 25.90 3.42 10.10
N SER A 148 25.49 4.29 11.04
CA SER A 148 25.74 4.07 12.47
C SER A 148 24.97 2.90 13.08
N TYR A 149 23.88 2.44 12.43
CA TYR A 149 23.14 1.26 12.88
C TYR A 149 23.78 -0.04 12.38
N SER A 150 23.97 -0.18 11.07
CA SER A 150 24.63 -1.34 10.46
C SER A 150 24.91 -1.10 8.98
N TRP A 151 26.06 -1.56 8.53
CA TRP A 151 26.42 -1.53 7.11
C TRP A 151 25.45 -2.35 6.24
N VAL A 152 24.89 -3.45 6.78
CA VAL A 152 23.90 -4.28 6.05
C VAL A 152 22.62 -3.51 5.76
N VAL A 153 22.12 -2.74 6.73
CA VAL A 153 20.91 -1.93 6.58
C VAL A 153 21.11 -0.85 5.53
N PHE A 154 22.29 -0.24 5.49
CA PHE A 154 22.66 0.72 4.45
C PHE A 154 22.65 0.10 3.06
N THR A 155 23.30 -1.06 2.88
CA THR A 155 23.36 -1.75 1.59
C THR A 155 21.99 -2.22 1.10
N ILE A 156 21.13 -2.76 1.99
CA ILE A 156 19.76 -3.15 1.64
C ILE A 156 18.93 -1.93 1.24
N SER A 157 19.06 -0.81 1.95
CA SER A 157 18.36 0.43 1.62
C SER A 157 18.78 0.98 0.26
N LEU A 158 20.08 0.89 -0.07
CA LEU A 158 20.61 1.30 -1.37
C LEU A 158 20.10 0.40 -2.50
N ILE A 159 20.12 -0.92 -2.31
CA ILE A 159 19.57 -1.89 -3.29
C ILE A 159 18.08 -1.64 -3.50
N GLY A 160 17.32 -1.48 -2.41
CA GLY A 160 15.89 -1.18 -2.47
C GLY A 160 15.58 0.12 -3.21
N PHE A 161 16.41 1.15 -3.02
CA PHE A 161 16.30 2.40 -3.76
C PHE A 161 16.58 2.21 -5.26
N ILE A 162 17.62 1.46 -5.64
CA ILE A 162 17.95 1.19 -7.05
C ILE A 162 16.83 0.44 -7.75
N ILE A 163 16.26 -0.59 -7.10
CA ILE A 163 15.10 -1.34 -7.61
C ILE A 163 13.86 -0.45 -7.72
N ASN A 164 13.73 0.56 -6.85
CA ASN A 164 12.61 1.48 -6.93
C ASN A 164 12.81 2.49 -8.07
N ALA A 165 14.02 3.02 -8.23
CA ALA A 165 14.34 4.03 -9.23
C ALA A 165 14.48 3.50 -10.68
N GLY A 166 14.64 2.18 -10.87
CA GLY A 166 14.84 1.53 -12.17
C GLY A 166 13.99 0.28 -12.36
#